data_AF-K1SBH1-F1
#
_entry.id   AF-K1SBH1-F1
#
_cell.length_a   1.000
_cell.length_b   1.000
_cell.length_c   1.000
_cell.angle_alpha   90.00
_cell.angle_beta   90.00
_cell.angle_gamma   90.00
#
_symmetry.space_group_name_H-M   'P 1'
#
loop_
_entity.id
_entity.type
_entity.pdbx_description
1 polymer ?
#
loop_
_entity_poly.entity_id
_entity_poly.type
_entity_poly.pdbx_seq_one_letter_code
_entity_poly.pdbx_strand_id
1 'polypeptide(L)'
;MSKDFESARYQDSTLAVEYADKGWMKLGKRPSYVGNFPEKEQEIIVEQAFLDYFGLPQETGQTIRLNLGNEDQDYIISGILQKENNSRMFSVIVSKAFLEAQAKGEPLYEFRFRFVGADRTDMDALKSDIAAFLARS
;
A
#
# COMPACT_ATOMS: atom_id res chain seq x y z
N MET A 1 -3.59 12.22 2.70
CA MET A 1 -2.28 11.96 2.07
C MET A 1 -1.98 10.44 2.32
N SER A 2 -1.62 9.56 1.37
CA SER A 2 -0.30 9.13 0.89
C SER A 2 0.78 10.07 1.31
N LYS A 3 1.23 9.81 2.53
CA LYS A 3 2.66 9.66 2.71
C LYS A 3 3.08 8.55 1.75
N ASP A 4 3.80 8.91 0.69
CA ASP A 4 4.58 7.93 -0.05
C ASP A 4 5.52 7.33 1.00
N PHE A 5 5.30 6.08 1.39
CA PHE A 5 6.32 5.40 2.20
C PHE A 5 7.58 5.35 1.34
N GLU A 6 8.74 5.49 2.00
CA GLU A 6 10.04 5.58 1.34
C GLU A 6 10.11 4.62 0.15
N SER A 7 10.38 5.18 -1.03
CA SER A 7 10.49 4.38 -2.22
C SER A 7 11.63 3.39 -2.06
N ALA A 8 11.35 2.10 -2.19
CA ALA A 8 12.36 1.06 -2.18
C ALA A 8 13.10 1.02 -3.52
N ARG A 9 14.37 0.61 -3.49
CA ARG A 9 15.15 0.39 -4.71
C ARG A 9 15.25 -1.11 -4.95
N TYR A 10 14.96 -1.53 -6.18
CA TYR A 10 15.22 -2.88 -6.63
C TYR A 10 15.93 -2.82 -7.97
N GLN A 11 17.22 -3.18 -7.94
CA GLN A 11 18.11 -3.08 -9.10
C GLN A 11 18.03 -1.67 -9.75
N ASP A 12 17.66 -1.60 -11.03
CA ASP A 12 17.53 -0.35 -11.76
C ASP A 12 16.17 0.36 -11.59
N SER A 13 15.24 -0.22 -10.82
CA SER A 13 13.88 0.30 -10.62
C SER A 13 13.63 0.93 -9.24
N THR A 14 12.55 1.71 -9.18
CA THR A 14 11.98 2.26 -7.94
C THR A 14 10.65 1.56 -7.65
N LEU A 15 10.46 1.14 -6.41
CA LEU A 15 9.22 0.57 -5.87
C LEU A 15 8.58 1.57 -4.91
N ALA A 16 7.44 2.11 -5.29
CA ALA A 16 6.58 2.85 -4.37
C ALA A 16 5.97 1.84 -3.38
N VAL A 17 6.33 1.96 -2.10
CA VAL A 17 5.74 1.16 -1.03
C VAL A 17 4.46 1.84 -0.59
N GLU A 18 3.35 1.13 -0.66
CA GLU A 18 2.03 1.70 -0.41
C GLU A 18 1.24 0.84 0.56
N TYR A 19 0.46 1.49 1.42
CA TYR A 19 -0.63 0.81 2.12
C TYR A 19 -1.95 1.17 1.45
N ALA A 20 -2.78 0.15 1.25
CA ALA A 20 -4.16 0.30 0.82
C ALA A 20 -5.03 -0.65 1.65
N ASP A 21 -6.32 -0.39 1.72
CA ASP A 21 -7.30 -1.38 2.17
C ASP A 21 -8.27 -1.71 1.02
N LYS A 22 -9.08 -2.76 1.20
CA LYS A 22 -10.06 -3.19 0.18
C LYS A 22 -11.07 -2.09 -0.17
N GLY A 23 -11.39 -1.19 0.77
CA GLY A 23 -12.24 -0.03 0.54
C GLY A 23 -11.55 0.99 -0.38
N TRP A 24 -10.29 1.30 -0.11
CA TRP A 24 -9.47 2.22 -0.89
C TRP A 24 -9.25 1.73 -2.32
N MET A 25 -9.03 0.42 -2.52
CA MET A 25 -8.90 -0.15 -3.87
C MET A 25 -10.16 0.10 -4.72
N LYS A 26 -11.36 -0.09 -4.12
CA LYS A 26 -12.64 0.16 -4.78
C LYS A 26 -12.91 1.65 -5.01
N LEU A 27 -12.62 2.50 -4.02
CA LEU A 27 -12.89 3.94 -4.07
C LEU A 27 -11.90 4.72 -4.94
N GLY A 28 -10.66 4.22 -5.04
CA GLY A 28 -9.58 4.84 -5.79
C GLY A 28 -9.58 4.53 -7.29
N LYS A 29 -10.50 3.68 -7.78
CA LYS A 29 -10.45 3.09 -9.14
C LYS A 29 -9.06 2.50 -9.44
N ARG A 30 -8.47 1.82 -8.44
CA ARG A 30 -7.17 1.17 -8.61
C ARG A 30 -7.30 0.03 -9.65
N PRO A 31 -6.19 -0.35 -10.30
CA PRO A 31 -6.18 -1.51 -11.19
C PRO A 31 -6.69 -2.76 -10.45
N SER A 32 -7.29 -3.69 -11.20
CA SER A 32 -7.70 -4.98 -10.65
C SER A 32 -6.49 -5.76 -10.14
N TYR A 33 -6.72 -6.69 -9.22
CA TYR A 33 -5.68 -7.60 -8.76
C TYR A 33 -6.23 -9.02 -8.66
N VAL A 34 -5.33 -10.00 -8.76
CA VAL A 34 -5.61 -11.41 -8.48
C VAL A 34 -5.02 -11.81 -7.13
N GLY A 35 -5.59 -12.83 -6.48
CA GLY A 35 -5.14 -13.28 -5.16
C GLY A 35 -5.82 -12.56 -3.99
N ASN A 36 -5.13 -12.58 -2.86
CA ASN A 36 -5.61 -12.03 -1.60
C ASN A 36 -4.95 -10.69 -1.27
N PHE A 37 -5.64 -9.91 -0.44
CA PHE A 37 -5.07 -8.68 0.08
C PHE A 37 -4.12 -9.03 1.23
N PRO A 38 -2.95 -8.38 1.36
CA PRO A 38 -1.95 -8.75 2.35
C PRO A 38 -2.45 -8.48 3.77
N GLU A 39 -2.34 -9.49 4.64
CA GLU A 39 -2.76 -9.42 6.05
C GLU A 39 -1.56 -9.49 7.00
N LYS A 40 -0.54 -10.27 6.65
CA LYS A 40 0.69 -10.44 7.45
C LYS A 40 1.82 -9.54 6.95
N GLU A 41 2.82 -9.30 7.81
CA GLU A 41 3.98 -8.46 7.49
C GLU A 41 4.74 -8.92 6.25
N GLN A 42 4.88 -10.24 6.04
CA GLN A 42 5.60 -10.81 4.90
C GLN A 42 4.72 -11.03 3.66
N GLU A 43 3.49 -10.52 3.64
CA GLU A 43 2.59 -10.62 2.49
C GLU A 43 2.53 -9.30 1.72
N ILE A 44 2.59 -9.39 0.40
CA ILE A 44 2.53 -8.21 -0.48
C ILE A 44 1.59 -8.44 -1.67
N ILE A 45 1.08 -7.35 -2.23
CA ILE A 45 0.63 -7.30 -3.63
C ILE A 45 1.67 -6.52 -4.43
N VAL A 46 2.04 -7.01 -5.60
CA VAL A 46 3.04 -6.37 -6.47
C VAL A 46 2.51 -6.24 -7.89
N GLU A 47 2.96 -5.22 -8.63
CA GLU A 47 2.61 -5.07 -10.06
C GLU A 47 3.09 -6.25 -10.91
N GLN A 48 2.21 -6.73 -11.80
CA GLN A 48 2.60 -7.77 -12.75
C GLN A 48 3.78 -7.33 -13.61
N ALA A 49 3.77 -6.08 -14.09
CA ALA A 49 4.85 -5.51 -14.89
C ALA A 49 6.22 -5.51 -14.17
N PHE A 50 6.24 -5.40 -12.84
CA PHE A 50 7.48 -5.55 -12.07
C PHE A 50 8.01 -6.99 -12.15
N LEU A 51 7.11 -7.96 -11.97
CA LEU A 51 7.45 -9.38 -12.04
C LEU A 51 7.91 -9.77 -13.46
N ASP A 52 7.22 -9.28 -14.48
CA ASP A 52 7.60 -9.44 -15.90
C ASP A 52 9.00 -8.88 -16.17
N TYR A 53 9.24 -7.63 -15.77
CA TYR A 53 10.48 -6.92 -16.09
C TYR A 53 11.72 -7.60 -15.51
N PHE A 54 11.59 -8.18 -14.30
CA PHE A 54 12.69 -8.86 -13.62
C PHE A 54 12.69 -10.39 -13.79
N GLY A 55 11.73 -10.95 -14.54
CA GLY A 55 11.61 -12.40 -14.71
C GLY A 55 11.32 -13.15 -13.41
N LEU A 56 10.58 -12.53 -12.50
CA LEU A 56 10.21 -13.09 -11.19
C LEU A 56 8.95 -13.97 -11.30
N PRO A 57 8.69 -14.84 -10.31
CA PRO A 57 7.49 -15.67 -10.28
C PRO A 57 6.20 -14.85 -10.34
N GLN A 58 5.27 -15.24 -11.21
CA GLN A 58 3.99 -14.55 -11.44
C GLN A 58 2.79 -15.33 -10.88
N GLU A 59 3.02 -16.03 -9.79
CA GLU A 59 2.00 -16.85 -9.14
C GLU A 59 1.88 -16.46 -7.68
N THR A 60 0.65 -16.39 -7.20
CA THR A 60 0.38 -16.13 -5.78
C THR A 60 0.86 -17.29 -4.91
N GLY A 61 1.41 -16.99 -3.74
CA GLY A 61 2.00 -17.97 -2.83
C GLY A 61 3.49 -18.21 -3.07
N GLN A 62 4.06 -17.71 -4.17
CA GLN A 62 5.50 -17.70 -4.40
C GLN A 62 6.18 -16.62 -3.56
N THR A 63 7.47 -16.82 -3.30
CA THR A 63 8.29 -15.92 -2.49
C THR A 63 9.27 -15.16 -3.37
N ILE A 64 9.41 -13.86 -3.11
CA ILE A 64 10.43 -13.00 -3.72
C ILE A 64 11.20 -12.25 -2.64
N ARG A 65 12.47 -11.95 -2.91
CA ARG A 65 13.34 -11.23 -1.97
C ARG A 65 13.40 -9.76 -2.31
N LEU A 66 13.01 -8.90 -1.37
CA LEU A 66 12.97 -7.45 -1.53
C LEU A 66 13.49 -6.76 -0.28
N ASN A 67 14.00 -5.54 -0.43
CA ASN A 67 14.23 -4.61 0.68
C ASN A 67 13.22 -3.47 0.60
N LEU A 68 12.23 -3.48 1.50
CA LEU A 68 11.17 -2.45 1.56
C LEU A 68 11.40 -1.43 2.70
N GLY A 69 12.67 -1.11 3.01
CA GLY A 69 13.04 -0.13 4.03
C GLY A 69 13.59 -0.73 5.33
N ASN A 70 13.74 -2.05 5.40
CA ASN A 70 14.47 -2.74 6.47
C ASN A 70 15.76 -3.30 5.86
N GLU A 71 15.79 -4.62 5.66
CA GLU A 71 16.86 -5.38 5.04
C GLU A 71 16.27 -6.25 3.93
N ASP A 72 17.13 -6.93 3.16
CA ASP A 72 16.68 -7.91 2.17
C ASP A 72 15.98 -9.07 2.88
N GLN A 73 14.66 -9.14 2.73
CA GLN A 73 13.82 -10.19 3.31
C GLN A 73 12.89 -10.82 2.28
N ASP A 74 12.41 -12.01 2.64
CA ASP A 74 11.54 -12.81 1.80
C ASP A 74 10.08 -12.41 2.01
N TYR A 75 9.38 -12.13 0.91
CA TYR A 75 7.97 -11.77 0.88
C TYR A 75 7.17 -12.74 0.03
N ILE A 76 5.99 -13.12 0.52
CA ILE A 76 5.01 -13.93 -0.19
C ILE A 76 4.17 -13.01 -1.07
N ILE A 77 4.09 -13.34 -2.36
CA ILE A 77 3.17 -12.72 -3.31
C ILE A 77 1.75 -13.17 -2.95
N SER A 78 1.05 -12.40 -2.14
CA SER A 78 -0.34 -12.69 -1.77
C SER A 78 -1.32 -12.31 -2.88
N GLY A 79 -0.94 -11.33 -3.71
CA GLY A 79 -1.69 -10.97 -4.91
C GLY A 79 -0.84 -10.22 -5.94
N ILE A 80 -1.41 -10.04 -7.13
CA ILE A 80 -0.72 -9.44 -8.27
C ILE A 80 -1.61 -8.34 -8.87
N LEU A 81 -1.10 -7.12 -8.92
CA LEU A 81 -1.80 -5.97 -9.46
C LEU A 81 -1.70 -5.98 -10.99
N GLN A 82 -2.85 -6.06 -11.65
CA GLN A 82 -3.03 -6.10 -13.10
C GLN A 82 -2.97 -4.66 -13.64
N LYS A 83 -1.76 -4.13 -13.77
CA LYS A 83 -1.49 -2.77 -14.23
C LYS A 83 -0.43 -2.81 -15.31
N GLU A 84 -0.75 -2.23 -16.46
CA GLU A 84 0.25 -1.96 -17.48
C GLU A 84 1.20 -0.87 -16.98
N ASN A 85 2.50 -1.14 -17.09
CA ASN A 85 3.54 -0.19 -16.71
C ASN A 85 4.75 -0.38 -17.62
N ASN A 86 5.09 0.67 -18.37
CA ASN A 86 6.26 0.72 -19.25
C ASN A 86 7.40 1.57 -18.65
N SER A 87 7.23 2.02 -17.40
CA SER A 87 8.24 2.78 -16.66
C SER A 87 9.05 1.86 -15.76
N ARG A 88 10.13 2.40 -15.17
CA ARG A 88 10.91 1.74 -14.10
C ARG A 88 10.44 2.11 -12.70
N MET A 89 9.20 2.60 -12.57
CA MET A 89 8.58 2.98 -11.32
C MET A 89 7.36 2.10 -11.08
N PHE A 90 7.50 1.13 -10.19
CA PHE A 90 6.48 0.14 -9.86
C PHE A 90 5.89 0.43 -8.49
N SER A 91 4.81 -0.27 -8.13
CA SER A 91 4.22 -0.21 -6.80
C SER A 91 4.16 -1.59 -6.15
N VAL A 92 4.28 -1.58 -4.83
CA VAL A 92 4.05 -2.71 -3.95
C VAL A 92 3.09 -2.27 -2.84
N ILE A 93 2.04 -3.06 -2.62
CA ILE A 93 1.08 -2.84 -1.55
C ILE A 93 1.42 -3.78 -0.40
N VAL A 94 1.62 -3.23 0.79
CA VAL A 94 1.98 -3.95 2.02
C VAL A 94 0.79 -4.03 2.98
N SER A 95 0.84 -4.96 3.93
CA SER A 95 -0.17 -5.11 4.96
C SER A 95 -0.11 -3.99 6.01
N LYS A 96 -1.18 -3.86 6.80
CA LYS A 96 -1.16 -3.04 8.01
C LYS A 96 -0.12 -3.54 9.02
N ALA A 97 0.02 -4.86 9.16
CA ALA A 97 1.01 -5.47 10.05
C ALA A 97 2.45 -5.06 9.70
N PHE A 98 2.77 -4.95 8.40
CA PHE A 98 4.05 -4.42 7.95
C PHE A 98 4.28 -2.98 8.41
N LEU A 99 3.28 -2.11 8.31
CA LEU A 99 3.39 -0.74 8.78
C LEU A 99 3.59 -0.66 10.29
N GLU A 100 2.83 -1.45 11.07
CA GLU A 100 2.94 -1.50 12.53
C GLU A 100 4.34 -1.96 12.97
N ALA A 101 4.92 -2.93 12.27
CA ALA A 101 6.28 -3.40 12.50
C ALA A 101 7.34 -2.33 12.17
N GLN A 102 7.19 -1.66 11.01
CA GLN A 102 8.06 -0.56 10.57
C GLN A 102 8.04 0.63 11.54
N ALA A 103 6.87 0.94 12.09
CA ALA A 103 6.69 2.13 12.90
C ALA A 103 7.28 2.03 14.33
N LYS A 104 7.87 0.88 14.71
CA LYS A 104 8.47 0.62 16.03
C LYS A 104 7.59 1.06 17.23
N GLY A 105 6.26 1.01 17.05
CA GLY A 105 5.29 1.39 18.08
C GLY A 105 4.80 2.86 18.03
N GLU A 106 5.28 3.70 17.10
CA GLU A 106 4.70 5.02 16.87
C GLU A 106 3.59 4.96 15.80
N PRO A 107 2.39 5.49 16.03
CA PRO A 107 1.31 5.36 15.06
C PRO A 107 1.57 6.19 13.79
N LEU A 108 1.89 5.52 12.68
CA LEU A 108 1.95 6.09 11.33
C LEU A 108 0.57 5.96 10.63
N TYR A 109 -0.49 6.55 11.19
CA TYR A 109 -1.82 6.50 10.56
C TYR A 109 -2.21 7.82 9.96
N GLU A 110 -2.63 7.78 8.69
CA GLU A 110 -3.35 8.87 8.05
C GLU A 110 -4.71 8.38 7.55
N PHE A 111 -5.78 8.97 8.09
CA PHE A 111 -7.14 8.66 7.68
C PHE A 111 -7.54 9.58 6.52
N ARG A 112 -7.80 9.00 5.33
CA ARG A 112 -8.38 9.72 4.19
C ARG A 112 -9.85 9.34 4.00
N PHE A 113 -10.74 10.32 4.11
CA PHE A 113 -12.15 10.19 3.76
C PHE A 113 -12.42 10.83 2.39
N ARG A 114 -13.26 10.19 1.56
CA ARG A 114 -13.81 10.80 0.32
C ARG A 114 -15.32 10.82 0.41
N PHE A 115 -15.91 12.00 0.45
CA PHE A 115 -17.35 12.19 0.48
C PHE A 115 -17.88 12.43 -0.93
N VAL A 116 -19.01 11.81 -1.25
CA VAL A 116 -19.76 12.07 -2.49
C VAL A 116 -20.78 13.16 -2.17
N GLY A 117 -20.58 14.37 -2.71
CA GLY A 117 -21.56 15.46 -2.62
C GLY A 117 -21.39 16.46 -1.47
N ALA A 118 -20.22 16.61 -0.86
CA ALA A 118 -20.00 17.59 0.22
C ALA A 118 -19.47 18.93 -0.29
N ASP A 119 -20.11 20.03 0.11
CA ASP A 119 -19.60 21.40 -0.04
C ASP A 119 -18.51 21.68 1.00
N ARG A 120 -17.58 22.60 0.70
CA ARG A 120 -16.39 22.90 1.55
C ARG A 120 -16.73 23.23 3.02
N THR A 121 -17.92 23.74 3.30
CA THR A 121 -18.41 24.12 4.64
C THR A 121 -18.53 22.93 5.59
N ASP A 122 -18.87 21.74 5.09
CA ASP A 122 -19.02 20.53 5.92
C ASP A 122 -17.67 19.96 6.38
N MET A 123 -16.58 20.35 5.71
CA MET A 123 -15.25 19.79 5.99
C MET A 123 -14.64 20.34 7.29
N ASP A 124 -14.93 21.58 7.67
CA ASP A 124 -14.41 22.17 8.90
C ASP A 124 -15.19 21.69 10.14
N ALA A 125 -16.52 21.53 10.02
CA ALA A 125 -17.35 20.91 11.06
C ALA A 125 -16.90 19.46 11.33
N LEU A 126 -16.67 18.68 10.27
CA LEU A 126 -16.19 17.30 10.39
C LEU A 126 -14.81 17.20 11.06
N LYS A 127 -13.86 18.09 10.72
CA LYS A 127 -12.56 18.14 11.40
C LYS A 127 -12.71 18.40 12.90
N SER A 128 -13.62 19.31 13.26
CA SER A 128 -13.92 19.59 14.67
C SER A 128 -14.50 18.37 15.38
N ASP A 129 -15.41 17.64 14.74
CA ASP A 129 -16.01 16.43 15.32
C ASP A 129 -14.99 15.29 15.50
N ILE A 130 -14.09 15.10 14.52
CA ILE A 130 -12.99 14.13 14.63
C ILE A 130 -12.06 14.51 15.78
N ALA A 131 -11.67 15.79 15.89
CA ALA A 131 -10.82 16.26 16.97
C ALA A 131 -11.50 16.07 18.35
N ALA A 132 -12.80 16.34 18.44
CA ALA A 132 -13.57 16.12 19.66
C ALA A 132 -13.71 14.65 20.03
N PHE A 133 -13.83 13.74 19.05
CA PHE A 133 -13.85 12.30 19.27
C PHE A 133 -12.51 11.79 19.80
N LEU A 134 -11.39 12.19 19.17
CA LEU A 134 -10.04 11.80 19.58
C LEU A 134 -9.63 12.37 20.94
N ALA A 135 -10.13 13.54 21.32
CA ALA A 135 -9.87 14.13 22.63
C ALA A 135 -10.61 13.42 23.79
N ARG A 136 -11.55 12.52 23.47
CA ARG A 136 -12.35 11.76 24.45
C ARG A 136 -11.94 10.29 24.58
N SER A 137 -11.00 9.83 23.75
CA SER A 137 -10.51 8.44 23.71
C SER A 137 -9.18 8.27 24.42
#